data_AF-A0A3B4F7M1-F1
#
_entry.id   AF-A0A3B4F7M1-F1
#
_cell.length_a   1.000
_cell.length_b   1.000
_cell.length_c   1.000
_cell.angle_alpha   90.00
_cell.angle_beta   90.00
_cell.angle_gamma   90.00
#
_symmetry.space_group_name_H-M   'P 1'
#
loop_
_entity.id
_entity.type
_entity.pdbx_description
1 polymer ?
#
loop_
_entity_poly.entity_id
_entity_poly.type
_entity_poly.pdbx_seq_one_letter_code
_entity_poly.pdbx_strand_id
1 'polypeptide(L)'
;MRTGDGQEVKWCPGISGRKINLTTVRVMKIEKTWEEALEYCRERYKDLASVASETEKLLIQKELNTLNTTEIVWIGLRFLPGDWLWVDGQEMDYEAWGQGGKPMCPQPNMKCGALQVTGANKGAWKARDCEDRLHFVCY
;
A
#
# COMPACT_ATOMS: atom_id res chain seq x y z
N MET A 1 27.56 -30.89 14.17
CA MET A 1 26.10 -30.70 14.34
C MET A 1 25.94 -29.44 15.19
N ARG A 2 25.80 -28.24 14.58
CA ARG A 2 24.58 -27.37 14.55
C ARG A 2 23.91 -27.28 15.93
N THR A 3 23.62 -26.14 16.56
CA THR A 3 23.39 -24.71 16.24
C THR A 3 23.27 -24.01 17.62
N GLY A 4 23.42 -22.71 17.87
CA GLY A 4 23.48 -21.50 17.07
C GLY A 4 23.60 -20.29 18.02
N ASP A 5 24.07 -19.17 17.49
CA ASP A 5 24.30 -17.91 18.19
C ASP A 5 23.06 -17.38 18.93
N GLY A 6 23.17 -17.23 20.25
CA GLY A 6 22.23 -16.48 21.08
C GLY A 6 22.57 -15.00 21.02
N GLN A 7 21.88 -14.26 20.15
CA GLN A 7 22.05 -12.83 20.01
C GLN A 7 21.46 -12.09 21.22
N GLU A 8 22.33 -11.36 21.93
CA GLU A 8 22.04 -10.59 23.13
C GLU A 8 21.13 -9.38 22.80
N VAL A 9 19.93 -9.34 23.39
CA VAL A 9 18.98 -8.25 23.24
C VAL A 9 19.40 -7.03 24.07
N LYS A 10 19.77 -5.93 23.42
CA LYS A 10 20.08 -4.66 24.09
C LYS A 10 18.79 -3.93 24.47
N TRP A 11 18.56 -3.79 25.77
CA TRP A 11 17.49 -3.00 26.35
C TRP A 11 17.91 -1.53 26.45
N CYS A 12 17.17 -0.61 25.83
CA CYS A 12 17.24 0.82 26.14
C CYS A 12 16.23 1.14 27.25
N PRO A 13 16.64 1.62 28.44
CA PRO A 13 15.71 1.96 29.50
C PRO A 13 15.03 3.31 29.20
N GLY A 14 13.69 3.34 29.17
CA GLY A 14 12.92 4.59 29.22
C GLY A 14 11.79 4.77 28.20
N ILE A 15 11.55 3.83 27.28
CA ILE A 15 10.39 3.91 26.38
C ILE A 15 9.47 2.74 26.73
N SER A 16 8.30 3.06 27.30
CA SER A 16 7.17 2.14 27.39
C SER A 16 7.01 1.44 26.04
N GLY A 17 7.36 0.16 25.98
CA GLY A 17 7.39 -0.62 24.74
C GLY A 17 6.02 -0.66 24.11
N ARG A 18 5.74 0.26 23.18
CA ARG A 18 4.69 0.03 22.20
C ARG A 18 5.16 -1.17 21.40
N LYS A 19 4.43 -2.29 21.49
CA LYS A 19 4.53 -3.36 20.51
C LYS A 19 4.30 -2.71 19.15
N ILE A 20 5.37 -2.49 18.39
CA ILE A 20 5.23 -2.03 17.02
C ILE A 20 4.75 -3.25 16.25
N ASN A 21 3.45 -3.29 15.97
CA ASN A 21 2.90 -4.26 15.04
C ASN A 21 3.36 -3.81 13.65
N LEU A 22 4.50 -4.33 13.20
CA LEU A 22 5.00 -4.08 11.86
C LEU A 22 4.16 -4.92 10.90
N THR A 23 3.08 -4.33 10.37
CA THR A 23 2.39 -4.86 9.20
C THR A 23 3.42 -5.07 8.09
N THR A 24 3.62 -6.32 7.70
CA THR A 24 4.63 -6.66 6.69
C THR A 24 4.00 -6.50 5.31
N VAL A 25 4.22 -5.34 4.71
CA VAL A 25 3.82 -5.04 3.35
C VAL A 25 4.56 -5.92 2.34
N ARG A 26 3.85 -6.40 1.31
CA ARG A 26 4.38 -7.25 0.23
C ARG A 26 3.90 -6.79 -1.14
N VAL A 27 4.82 -6.55 -2.06
CA VAL A 27 4.50 -6.23 -3.46
C VAL A 27 4.35 -7.51 -4.27
N MET A 28 3.19 -7.69 -4.88
CA MET A 28 2.86 -8.82 -5.75
C MET A 28 3.12 -8.46 -7.22
N LYS A 29 4.08 -9.16 -7.83
CA LYS A 29 4.51 -8.97 -9.24
C LYS A 29 3.69 -9.82 -10.21
N ILE A 30 2.37 -9.72 -10.10
CA ILE A 30 1.41 -10.33 -11.01
C ILE A 30 0.36 -9.28 -11.37
N GLU A 31 0.01 -9.17 -12.64
CA GLU A 31 -0.91 -8.14 -13.11
C GLU A 31 -2.36 -8.58 -12.93
N LYS A 32 -3.12 -7.77 -12.19
CA LYS A 32 -4.52 -8.02 -11.83
C LYS A 32 -5.34 -6.72 -11.95
N THR A 33 -6.64 -6.83 -12.22
CA THR A 33 -7.55 -5.70 -12.01
C THR A 33 -7.61 -5.34 -10.53
N TRP A 34 -8.15 -4.19 -10.18
CA TRP A 34 -8.21 -3.77 -8.77
C TRP A 34 -9.02 -4.77 -7.92
N GLU A 35 -10.17 -5.24 -8.43
CA GLU A 35 -11.01 -6.23 -7.77
C GLU A 35 -10.29 -7.58 -7.60
N GLU A 36 -9.61 -8.06 -8.64
CA GLU A 36 -8.85 -9.31 -8.56
C GLU A 36 -7.68 -9.20 -7.56
N ALA A 37 -7.02 -8.03 -7.48
CA ALA A 37 -5.94 -7.77 -6.54
C ALA A 37 -6.44 -7.76 -5.09
N LEU A 38 -7.60 -7.14 -4.85
CA LEU A 38 -8.27 -7.14 -3.55
C LEU A 38 -8.57 -8.56 -3.08
N GLU A 39 -9.21 -9.35 -3.94
CA GLU A 39 -9.54 -10.75 -3.65
C GLU A 39 -8.27 -11.56 -3.36
N TYR A 40 -7.25 -11.43 -4.20
CA TYR A 40 -5.98 -12.12 -4.00
C TYR A 40 -5.35 -11.81 -2.63
N CYS A 41 -5.33 -10.54 -2.22
CA CYS A 41 -4.79 -10.16 -0.93
C CYS A 41 -5.62 -10.70 0.23
N ARG A 42 -6.96 -10.69 0.14
CA ARG A 42 -7.83 -11.24 1.21
C ARG A 42 -7.78 -12.75 1.32
N GLU A 43 -7.47 -13.45 0.23
CA GLU A 43 -7.29 -14.91 0.25
C GLU A 43 -5.95 -15.37 0.86
N ARG A 44 -4.87 -14.61 0.64
CA ARG A 44 -3.49 -15.04 0.93
C ARG A 44 -2.78 -14.21 2.00
N TYR A 45 -3.30 -13.04 2.28
CA TYR A 45 -2.78 -12.02 3.18
C TYR A 45 -3.94 -11.46 4.02
N LYS A 46 -3.81 -10.26 4.57
CA LYS A 46 -4.91 -9.63 5.31
C LYS A 46 -5.82 -8.81 4.39
N ASP A 47 -5.26 -7.85 3.64
CA ASP A 47 -6.02 -7.03 2.69
C ASP A 47 -5.08 -6.34 1.68
N LEU A 48 -5.66 -5.64 0.71
CA LEU A 48 -4.96 -4.72 -0.18
C LEU A 48 -4.48 -3.51 0.64
N ALA A 49 -3.21 -3.16 0.54
CA ALA A 49 -2.56 -2.27 1.49
C ALA A 49 -3.04 -0.82 1.42
N SER A 50 -3.26 -0.23 2.60
CA SER A 50 -3.39 1.21 2.78
C SER A 50 -2.06 1.92 2.64
N VAL A 51 -2.12 3.24 2.42
CA VAL A 51 -0.99 4.15 2.56
C VAL A 51 -1.41 5.22 3.56
N ALA A 52 -1.88 4.85 4.75
CA ALA A 52 -2.52 5.75 5.71
C ALA A 52 -1.50 6.54 6.58
N SER A 53 -0.20 6.42 6.30
CA SER A 53 0.84 7.22 6.97
C SER A 53 2.10 7.34 6.12
N GLU A 54 2.96 8.32 6.45
CA GLU A 54 4.29 8.42 5.83
C GLU A 54 5.14 7.17 6.11
N THR A 55 4.97 6.53 7.28
CA THR A 55 5.68 5.28 7.60
C THR A 55 5.28 4.15 6.66
N GLU A 56 3.98 3.95 6.42
CA GLU A 56 3.48 2.94 5.47
C GLU A 56 3.98 3.21 4.05
N LYS A 57 3.91 4.47 3.60
CA LYS A 57 4.46 4.88 2.31
C LYS A 57 5.94 4.54 2.17
N LEU A 58 6.75 4.81 3.19
CA LEU A 58 8.18 4.50 3.18
C LEU A 58 8.45 2.99 3.17
N LEU A 59 7.65 2.19 3.89
CA LEU A 59 7.74 0.73 3.86
C LEU A 59 7.43 0.18 2.47
N ILE A 60 6.34 0.64 1.85
CA ILE A 60 5.97 0.26 0.48
C ILE A 60 7.08 0.67 -0.51
N GLN A 61 7.60 1.90 -0.40
CA GLN A 61 8.69 2.36 -1.27
C GLN A 61 9.97 1.55 -1.10
N LYS A 62 10.28 1.11 0.12
CA LYS A 62 11.45 0.26 0.38
C LYS A 62 11.33 -1.09 -0.32
N GLU A 63 10.17 -1.73 -0.24
CA GLU A 63 9.91 -2.98 -0.97
C GLU A 63 10.01 -2.78 -2.49
N LEU A 64 9.38 -1.71 -3.00
CA LEU A 64 9.39 -1.38 -4.43
C LEU A 64 10.79 -1.08 -4.98
N ASN A 65 11.67 -0.44 -4.21
CA ASN A 65 13.05 -0.16 -4.63
C ASN A 65 13.87 -1.41 -4.90
N THR A 66 13.46 -2.57 -4.40
CA THR A 66 14.16 -3.85 -4.59
C THR A 66 13.61 -4.67 -5.75
N LEU A 67 12.57 -4.18 -6.45
CA LEU A 67 11.79 -4.96 -7.39
C LEU A 67 11.64 -4.24 -8.74
N ASN A 68 11.77 -4.99 -9.84
CA ASN A 68 11.23 -4.56 -11.13
C ASN A 68 9.71 -4.73 -11.09
N THR A 69 8.99 -3.62 -11.18
CA THR A 69 7.53 -3.54 -11.08
C THR A 69 6.98 -2.57 -12.13
N THR A 70 5.67 -2.59 -12.37
CA THR A 70 4.98 -1.53 -13.11
C THR A 70 5.26 -0.17 -12.47
N GLU A 71 5.19 0.90 -13.28
CA GLU A 71 5.42 2.28 -12.83
C GLU A 71 4.45 2.74 -11.75
N ILE A 72 3.31 2.06 -11.65
CA ILE A 72 2.22 2.31 -10.71
C ILE A 72 1.65 0.97 -10.23
N VAL A 73 1.23 0.89 -8.97
CA VAL A 73 0.74 -0.34 -8.34
C VAL A 73 -0.59 -0.12 -7.63
N TRP A 74 -1.44 -1.14 -7.56
CA TRP A 74 -2.69 -1.06 -6.79
C TRP A 74 -2.45 -0.98 -5.29
N ILE A 75 -3.31 -0.18 -4.65
CA ILE A 75 -3.44 -0.02 -3.21
C ILE A 75 -4.93 -0.10 -2.83
N GLY A 76 -5.22 -0.27 -1.55
CA GLY A 76 -6.57 -0.47 -1.00
C GLY A 76 -7.53 0.72 -1.10
N LEU A 77 -7.27 1.69 -1.98
CA LEU A 77 -8.04 2.93 -2.06
C LEU A 77 -9.16 2.81 -3.11
N ARG A 78 -10.40 3.12 -2.72
CA ARG A 78 -11.57 3.06 -3.62
C ARG A 78 -12.51 4.24 -3.41
N PHE A 79 -13.11 4.72 -4.50
CA PHE A 79 -14.19 5.71 -4.43
C PHE A 79 -15.53 5.00 -4.26
N LEU A 80 -16.16 5.17 -3.10
CA LEU A 80 -17.45 4.58 -2.71
C LEU A 80 -18.35 5.69 -2.16
N PRO A 81 -19.67 5.57 -2.33
CA PRO A 81 -20.59 6.66 -2.69
C PRO A 81 -20.35 7.97 -1.94
N GLY A 82 -19.57 8.86 -2.59
CA GLY A 82 -19.33 10.24 -2.16
C GLY A 82 -17.88 10.57 -1.83
N ASP A 83 -17.04 9.58 -1.51
CA ASP A 83 -15.65 9.84 -1.12
C ASP A 83 -14.70 8.66 -1.39
N TRP A 84 -13.41 8.93 -1.27
CA TRP A 84 -12.34 7.94 -1.26
C TRP A 84 -12.17 7.34 0.14
N LEU A 85 -12.03 6.03 0.21
CA LEU A 85 -11.81 5.30 1.45
C LEU A 85 -10.83 4.15 1.27
N TRP A 86 -10.20 3.74 2.37
CA TRP A 86 -9.43 2.51 2.45
C TRP A 86 -10.35 1.32 2.70
N VAL A 87 -10.24 0.28 1.86
CA VAL A 87 -11.12 -0.90 1.94
C VAL A 87 -10.82 -1.83 3.11
N ASP A 88 -9.69 -1.63 3.76
CA ASP A 88 -9.31 -2.30 5.01
C ASP A 88 -9.78 -1.54 6.27
N GLY A 89 -10.45 -0.41 6.08
CA GLY A 89 -11.06 0.38 7.15
C GLY A 89 -10.13 1.38 7.85
N GLN A 90 -8.92 1.61 7.35
CA GLN A 90 -8.05 2.67 7.88
C GLN A 90 -8.68 4.06 7.73
N GLU A 91 -8.32 4.96 8.65
CA GLU A 91 -8.77 6.35 8.63
C GLU A 91 -8.15 7.12 7.45
N MET A 92 -8.89 8.09 6.91
CA MET A 92 -8.48 8.94 5.79
C MET A 92 -7.79 10.24 6.25
N ASP A 93 -6.98 10.16 7.32
CA ASP A 93 -6.33 11.33 7.95
C ASP A 93 -5.00 11.74 7.29
N TYR A 94 -4.43 10.84 6.50
CA TYR A 94 -3.27 11.10 5.67
C TYR A 94 -3.72 11.12 4.21
N GLU A 95 -3.22 12.06 3.42
CA GLU A 95 -3.49 12.13 1.98
C GLU A 95 -2.19 12.41 1.21
N ALA A 96 -1.92 11.65 0.15
CA ALA A 96 -0.75 11.84 -0.70
C ALA A 96 -1.11 11.89 -2.19
N TRP A 97 -2.16 12.62 -2.56
CA TRP A 97 -2.57 12.80 -3.95
C TRP A 97 -1.50 13.48 -4.81
N GLY A 98 -1.43 13.12 -6.10
CA GLY A 98 -0.51 13.74 -7.06
C GLY A 98 -0.88 15.18 -7.44
N GLN A 99 -0.16 15.76 -8.39
CA GLN A 99 -0.29 17.16 -8.83
C GLN A 99 -1.72 17.58 -9.28
N GLY A 100 -2.60 16.63 -9.59
CA GLY A 100 -4.02 16.88 -9.89
C GLY A 100 -4.96 16.93 -8.68
N GLY A 101 -4.46 16.68 -7.47
CA GLY A 101 -5.24 16.63 -6.23
C GLY A 101 -6.19 15.42 -6.12
N LYS A 102 -6.98 15.40 -5.05
CA LYS A 102 -8.02 14.40 -4.80
C LYS A 102 -9.18 14.55 -5.79
N PRO A 103 -9.50 13.53 -6.60
CA PRO A 103 -10.66 13.60 -7.49
C PRO A 103 -11.96 13.58 -6.67
N MET A 104 -12.75 14.65 -6.71
CA MET A 104 -14.04 14.71 -5.98
C MET A 104 -15.15 13.93 -6.69
N CYS A 105 -15.14 13.92 -8.02
CA CYS A 105 -16.12 13.25 -8.87
C CYS A 105 -15.40 12.48 -10.00
N PRO A 106 -14.71 11.36 -9.69
CA PRO A 106 -14.02 10.59 -10.71
C PRO A 106 -15.00 9.99 -11.72
N GLN A 107 -14.53 9.76 -12.95
CA GLN A 107 -15.27 9.01 -13.97
C GLN A 107 -15.66 7.63 -13.44
N PRO A 108 -16.75 7.01 -13.95
CA PRO A 108 -17.28 5.75 -13.42
C PRO A 108 -16.26 4.61 -13.28
N ASN A 109 -15.33 4.50 -14.22
CA ASN A 109 -14.25 3.52 -14.24
C ASN A 109 -13.00 3.96 -13.43
N MET A 110 -12.79 5.26 -13.25
CA MET A 110 -11.61 5.83 -12.56
C MET A 110 -11.76 5.86 -11.03
N LYS A 111 -12.38 4.82 -10.45
CA LYS A 111 -12.74 4.77 -9.02
C LYS A 111 -11.78 3.95 -8.16
N CYS A 112 -10.67 3.51 -8.74
CA CYS A 112 -9.68 2.69 -8.07
C CYS A 112 -8.37 3.46 -7.90
N GLY A 113 -7.79 3.40 -6.70
CA GLY A 113 -6.59 4.15 -6.36
C GLY A 113 -5.32 3.32 -6.51
N ALA A 114 -4.28 3.96 -7.01
CA ALA A 114 -2.98 3.36 -7.25
C ALA A 114 -1.84 4.27 -6.77
N LEU A 115 -0.71 3.68 -6.39
CA LEU A 115 0.49 4.37 -5.92
C LEU A 115 1.52 4.47 -7.04
N GLN A 116 1.98 5.68 -7.34
CA GLN A 116 3.06 5.92 -8.29
C GLN A 116 4.40 5.45 -7.70
N VAL A 117 5.11 4.56 -8.40
CA VAL A 117 6.37 3.95 -7.94
C VAL A 117 7.59 4.68 -8.48
N THR A 118 7.52 5.17 -9.71
CA THR A 118 8.63 5.80 -10.43
C THR A 118 8.28 7.20 -10.93
N GLY A 119 9.28 7.94 -11.41
CA GLY A 119 9.11 9.28 -11.98
C GLY A 119 8.94 10.40 -10.95
N ALA A 120 8.64 11.61 -11.44
CA ALA A 120 8.59 12.84 -10.64
C ALA A 120 7.52 12.84 -9.54
N ASN A 121 6.49 11.99 -9.67
CA ASN A 121 5.38 11.89 -8.72
C ASN A 121 5.48 10.64 -7.83
N LYS A 122 6.68 10.09 -7.63
CA LYS A 122 6.89 8.89 -6.80
C LYS A 122 6.29 9.05 -5.40
N GLY A 123 5.51 8.05 -4.98
CA GLY A 123 4.81 8.02 -3.70
C GLY A 123 3.45 8.73 -3.69
N ALA A 124 3.02 9.29 -4.83
CA ALA A 124 1.72 9.93 -4.93
C ALA A 124 0.60 8.94 -5.32
N TRP A 125 -0.61 9.19 -4.83
CA TRP A 125 -1.81 8.45 -5.21
C TRP A 125 -2.42 9.01 -6.47
N LYS A 126 -3.02 8.11 -7.26
CA LYS A 126 -3.77 8.45 -8.46
C LYS A 126 -5.02 7.59 -8.57
N ALA A 127 -6.10 8.22 -9.05
CA ALA A 127 -7.23 7.50 -9.58
C ALA A 127 -6.86 6.84 -10.91
N ARG A 128 -7.32 5.61 -11.12
CA ARG A 128 -7.08 4.78 -12.29
C ARG A 128 -8.32 3.98 -12.64
N ASP A 129 -8.33 3.52 -13.89
CA ASP A 129 -9.37 2.64 -14.40
C ASP A 129 -9.28 1.30 -13.63
N CYS A 130 -10.36 0.90 -12.97
CA CYS A 130 -10.39 -0.33 -12.17
C CYS A 130 -10.04 -1.59 -12.99
N GLU A 131 -10.25 -1.54 -14.31
CA GLU A 131 -9.93 -2.64 -15.24
C GLU A 131 -8.45 -2.65 -15.69
N ASP A 132 -7.65 -1.64 -15.32
CA ASP A 132 -6.20 -1.67 -15.56
C ASP A 132 -5.58 -2.90 -14.87
N ARG A 133 -4.66 -3.57 -15.56
CA ARG A 133 -3.94 -4.71 -15.00
C ARG A 133 -2.60 -4.23 -14.47
N LEU A 134 -2.44 -4.20 -13.14
CA LEU A 134 -1.25 -3.70 -12.48
C LEU A 134 -0.74 -4.70 -11.44
N HIS A 135 0.55 -4.59 -11.10
CA HIS A 135 1.05 -5.15 -9.84
C HIS A 135 0.37 -4.46 -8.65
N PHE A 136 0.43 -5.07 -7.48
CA PHE A 136 -0.34 -4.60 -6.32
C PHE A 136 0.35 -4.89 -4.99
N VAL A 137 -0.13 -4.26 -3.93
CA VAL A 137 0.50 -4.34 -2.61
C VAL A 137 -0.47 -4.97 -1.61
N CYS A 138 -0.08 -6.09 -1.00
CA CYS A 138 -0.80 -6.70 0.12
C CYS A 138 -0.09 -6.42 1.45
N TYR A 139 -0.73 -6.70 2.58
CA TYR A 139 -0.11 -6.70 3.90
C TYR A 139 -0.70 -7.75 4.85
#